data_AF-A0A953BGJ3-F1
#
_entry.id   AF-A0A953BGJ3-F1
#
_cell.length_a   1.000
_cell.length_b   1.000
_cell.length_c   1.000
_cell.angle_alpha   90.00
_cell.angle_beta   90.00
_cell.angle_gamma   90.00
#
_symmetry.space_group_name_H-M   'P 1'
#
loop_
_entity.id
_entity.type
_entity.pdbx_description
1 polymer ?
#
loop_
_entity_poly.entity_id
_entity_poly.type
_entity_poly.pdbx_seq_one_letter_code
_entity_poly.pdbx_strand_id
1 'polypeptide(L)'
;MKSHRSKHGASSRGSWMAKGGLSVAAVFAAATAQGQLTHVIVFGDSLSDTGGSYALTMAINQVSLGAFDVRPGPPGYAVGKWTNGFSVNYGAYDLSNSMFDGIWHWTMANLLTLTKAHSWYGTGPNYNNFAIGGATCGPGIPTSFGLPRTVNIGHQFNELYLPSNPAPDPNALYVFFGGGNDIRDAVLDGTASNGTSAAQVGETAALYVAGYIWELARRARVAHVSIKVAWPNVVPMEAIPDFADLYGGNAVWRINANIATLAFRNTWAQQIQAIQYAYPNHIRIYPVDFWQYLMNARAGRIPGYVGMDFEHPVLAFSAFSGLGFNPVRNSTANVPSGANPDLYVFWDQVHPTARVHELMGSFAAQSCDPLSWQEIGDAGDNPGEAQPVTGSGVFTSIRGQLEPDDVDMYRIAVCGGAAFNATTVGGTSLDTQLFLFRLDGRGVTFNDDSTGGQSTITAQFLPTLQHAQYYLAIAHKGIRPLASSGPIWLEEPATVERPPDGPGASDPLVSWLSAPTVENRYKIQLTGACFVAGGCYANCDQSSGNPLLTANDFQCFILRYAMGDTYANCDGSYGTPALTPNDFQCFLNKYMSGCQ
;
A
#
# COMPACT_ATOMS: atom_id res chain seq x y z
N MET A 1 -48.72 60.54 55.57
CA MET A 1 -47.54 60.34 56.45
C MET A 1 -46.38 59.82 55.61
N LYS A 2 -45.14 60.23 55.95
CA LYS A 2 -43.91 60.07 55.16
C LYS A 2 -43.45 58.62 54.91
N SER A 3 -42.78 58.44 53.75
CA SER A 3 -41.59 57.61 53.41
C SER A 3 -41.42 56.11 53.75
N HIS A 4 -40.82 55.42 52.75
CA HIS A 4 -40.06 54.15 52.71
C HIS A 4 -40.85 52.82 52.60
N ARG A 5 -40.99 52.25 51.37
CA ARG A 5 -40.10 51.36 50.54
C ARG A 5 -40.06 49.91 51.05
N SER A 6 -40.29 48.84 50.27
CA SER A 6 -41.09 48.47 49.09
C SER A 6 -40.92 46.94 48.93
N LYS A 7 -41.98 46.14 49.16
CA LYS A 7 -42.80 45.35 48.20
C LYS A 7 -42.12 44.09 47.59
N HIS A 8 -42.55 42.86 47.92
CA HIS A 8 -43.76 42.09 47.51
C HIS A 8 -43.67 41.54 46.07
N GLY A 9 -44.14 40.33 45.73
CA GLY A 9 -45.05 39.40 46.39
C GLY A 9 -45.35 38.18 45.47
N ALA A 10 -46.24 37.32 45.96
CA ALA A 10 -46.44 35.92 45.57
C ALA A 10 -47.39 35.64 44.38
N SER A 11 -47.65 34.33 44.21
CA SER A 11 -48.21 33.53 43.11
C SER A 11 -49.71 33.65 42.76
N SER A 12 -50.09 33.11 41.59
CA SER A 12 -51.41 32.52 41.29
C SER A 12 -51.37 31.52 40.10
N ARG A 13 -52.41 30.67 39.98
CA ARG A 13 -52.52 29.39 39.22
C ARG A 13 -53.10 29.54 37.79
N GLY A 14 -52.89 28.55 36.91
CA GLY A 14 -53.73 28.28 35.71
C GLY A 14 -53.11 27.29 34.70
N SER A 15 -53.94 26.49 33.99
CA SER A 15 -53.65 25.19 33.35
C SER A 15 -53.52 25.19 31.79
N TRP A 16 -52.97 24.07 31.24
CA TRP A 16 -53.15 23.42 29.91
C TRP A 16 -52.04 23.47 28.84
N MET A 17 -51.53 22.26 28.53
CA MET A 17 -51.16 21.63 27.24
C MET A 17 -50.20 22.28 26.20
N ALA A 18 -49.10 21.53 26.01
CA ALA A 18 -48.59 20.97 24.74
C ALA A 18 -47.65 21.77 23.81
N LYS A 19 -46.61 21.02 23.37
CA LYS A 19 -45.73 21.14 22.19
C LYS A 19 -44.47 22.00 22.31
N GLY A 20 -43.33 21.34 22.06
CA GLY A 20 -42.05 21.96 21.76
C GLY A 20 -40.90 20.99 22.03
N GLY A 21 -40.50 20.23 21.00
CA GLY A 21 -39.53 19.14 21.12
C GLY A 21 -38.16 19.59 21.63
N LEU A 22 -37.55 18.74 22.47
CA LEU A 22 -36.11 18.79 22.67
C LEU A 22 -35.45 18.39 21.34
N SER A 23 -34.85 19.39 20.68
CA SER A 23 -33.93 19.18 19.58
C SER A 23 -32.74 18.35 20.08
N VAL A 24 -32.71 17.09 19.67
CA VAL A 24 -31.52 16.23 19.65
C VAL A 24 -30.62 16.79 18.55
N ALA A 25 -29.87 17.86 18.84
CA ALA A 25 -29.00 18.50 17.88
C ALA A 25 -27.85 19.23 18.59
N ALA A 26 -27.00 18.49 19.31
CA ALA A 26 -25.66 18.97 19.72
C ALA A 26 -24.80 17.85 20.33
N VAL A 27 -24.65 16.71 19.64
CA VAL A 27 -23.59 15.73 19.98
C VAL A 27 -22.97 15.20 18.69
N PHE A 28 -22.39 16.07 17.86
CA PHE A 28 -21.39 15.67 16.84
C PHE A 28 -20.61 16.92 16.43
N ALA A 29 -19.59 17.30 17.20
CA ALA A 29 -18.54 18.21 16.75
C ALA A 29 -17.34 18.17 17.71
N ALA A 30 -16.65 17.03 17.74
CA ALA A 30 -15.25 16.98 18.13
C ALA A 30 -14.57 15.85 17.34
N ALA A 31 -14.66 15.92 16.01
CA ALA A 31 -13.63 15.30 15.19
C ALA A 31 -12.39 16.19 15.39
N THR A 32 -11.44 15.73 16.20
CA THR A 32 -10.10 16.29 16.18
C THR A 32 -9.61 16.25 14.74
N ALA A 33 -9.12 17.38 14.21
CA ALA A 33 -8.48 17.41 12.91
C ALA A 33 -7.34 16.36 12.93
N GLN A 34 -7.53 15.22 12.27
CA GLN A 34 -6.46 14.27 12.06
C GLN A 34 -5.40 14.97 11.22
N GLY A 35 -4.16 15.03 11.71
CA GLY A 35 -3.04 15.55 10.92
C GLY A 35 -2.95 14.79 9.59
N GLN A 36 -2.97 15.54 8.48
CA GLN A 36 -2.73 15.00 7.15
C GLN A 36 -1.29 14.46 7.11
N LEU A 37 -1.11 13.25 6.59
CA LEU A 37 0.23 12.69 6.45
C LEU A 37 1.05 13.54 5.48
N THR A 38 2.29 13.88 5.83
CA THR A 38 3.19 14.71 5.00
C THR A 38 4.51 14.03 4.68
N HIS A 39 4.93 13.06 5.48
CA HIS A 39 6.22 12.39 5.35
C HIS A 39 6.21 11.00 5.99
N VAL A 40 7.25 10.22 5.68
CA VAL A 40 7.48 8.87 6.24
C VAL A 40 8.65 8.91 7.23
N ILE A 41 8.59 8.13 8.30
CA ILE A 41 9.72 7.86 9.20
C ILE A 41 9.98 6.35 9.22
N VAL A 42 11.19 5.91 8.92
CA VAL A 42 11.53 4.51 8.64
C VAL A 42 12.56 3.98 9.61
N PHE A 43 12.26 2.82 10.20
CA PHE A 43 13.16 1.97 10.99
C PHE A 43 13.19 0.59 10.36
N GLY A 44 14.38 0.01 10.24
CA GLY A 44 14.48 -1.30 9.60
C GLY A 44 15.89 -1.75 9.24
N ASP A 45 15.93 -2.62 8.24
CA ASP A 45 17.14 -3.27 7.76
C ASP A 45 17.49 -2.89 6.31
N SER A 46 18.19 -3.78 5.60
CA SER A 46 18.64 -3.58 4.21
C SER A 46 17.49 -3.38 3.24
N LEU A 47 16.30 -3.94 3.49
CA LEU A 47 15.13 -3.77 2.64
C LEU A 47 14.58 -2.34 2.70
N SER A 48 15.04 -1.52 3.64
CA SER A 48 14.60 -0.13 3.79
C SER A 48 15.75 0.88 3.80
N ASP A 49 17.01 0.44 3.76
CA ASP A 49 18.19 1.32 3.78
C ASP A 49 18.30 2.16 2.50
N THR A 50 18.54 3.47 2.66
CA THR A 50 18.74 4.42 1.55
C THR A 50 20.08 5.16 1.63
N GLY A 51 21.06 4.62 2.35
CA GLY A 51 22.44 5.13 2.36
C GLY A 51 23.19 4.96 3.67
N GLY A 52 22.56 4.43 4.71
CA GLY A 52 23.16 4.30 6.03
C GLY A 52 24.27 3.25 6.06
N SER A 53 24.07 2.05 5.48
CA SER A 53 25.14 1.08 5.27
C SER A 53 26.27 1.64 4.42
N TYR A 54 25.97 2.37 3.34
CA TYR A 54 26.98 2.93 2.45
C TYR A 54 27.87 3.94 3.15
N ALA A 55 27.29 4.86 3.92
CA ALA A 55 28.05 5.85 4.65
C ALA A 55 28.88 5.21 5.79
N LEU A 56 28.35 4.19 6.46
CA LEU A 56 29.11 3.45 7.46
C LEU A 56 30.31 2.72 6.85
N THR A 57 30.11 2.03 5.73
CA THR A 57 31.20 1.30 5.07
C THR A 57 32.20 2.23 4.41
N MET A 58 31.80 3.42 3.95
CA MET A 58 32.72 4.49 3.56
C MET A 58 33.64 4.91 4.71
N ALA A 59 33.08 5.14 5.90
CA ALA A 59 33.88 5.50 7.06
C ALA A 59 34.88 4.37 7.42
N ILE A 60 34.46 3.11 7.30
CA ILE A 60 35.32 1.93 7.51
C ILE A 60 36.41 1.83 6.43
N ASN A 61 36.07 2.06 5.15
CA ASN A 61 37.02 2.08 4.04
C ASN A 61 38.13 3.13 4.28
N GLN A 62 37.76 4.32 4.74
CA GLN A 62 38.72 5.39 5.05
C GLN A 62 39.70 4.99 6.17
N VAL A 63 39.19 4.45 7.30
CA VAL A 63 40.07 4.05 8.43
C VAL A 63 40.85 2.77 8.13
N SER A 64 40.38 1.93 7.21
CA SER A 64 41.06 0.72 6.75
C SER A 64 42.00 0.96 5.57
N LEU A 65 42.22 2.22 5.16
CA LEU A 65 43.07 2.60 4.03
C LEU A 65 42.71 1.87 2.72
N GLY A 66 41.41 1.67 2.49
CA GLY A 66 40.90 1.02 1.29
C GLY A 66 40.82 -0.51 1.36
N ALA A 67 41.16 -1.13 2.49
CA ALA A 67 41.11 -2.59 2.64
C ALA A 67 39.68 -3.16 2.76
N PHE A 68 38.68 -2.30 2.97
CA PHE A 68 37.27 -2.68 3.07
C PHE A 68 36.43 -2.04 1.96
N ASP A 69 35.70 -2.83 1.19
CA ASP A 69 34.87 -2.32 0.09
C ASP A 69 33.68 -1.48 0.57
N VAL A 70 33.46 -0.33 -0.06
CA VAL A 70 32.30 0.53 0.21
C VAL A 70 31.03 -0.13 -0.36
N ARG A 71 30.02 -0.34 0.46
CA ARG A 71 28.79 -1.05 0.08
C ARG A 71 27.54 -0.66 0.91
N PRO A 72 26.33 -0.75 0.35
CA PRO A 72 26.03 -1.14 -1.04
C PRO A 72 26.29 0.03 -2.01
N GLY A 73 27.01 -0.24 -3.09
CA GLY A 73 27.28 0.73 -4.14
C GLY A 73 27.89 0.09 -5.40
N PRO A 74 28.29 0.90 -6.39
CA PRO A 74 28.82 0.41 -7.65
C PRO A 74 30.10 -0.41 -7.44
N PRO A 75 30.38 -1.41 -8.30
CA PRO A 75 29.63 -1.72 -9.51
C PRO A 75 28.31 -2.48 -9.27
N GLY A 76 28.18 -3.24 -8.18
CA GLY A 76 27.13 -4.24 -7.98
C GLY A 76 25.79 -3.77 -7.40
N TYR A 77 25.71 -2.56 -6.86
CA TYR A 77 24.47 -2.08 -6.23
C TYR A 77 24.21 -0.61 -6.54
N ALA A 78 22.93 -0.24 -6.47
CA ALA A 78 22.57 1.16 -6.45
C ALA A 78 23.21 1.83 -5.22
N VAL A 79 23.70 3.07 -5.37
CA VAL A 79 24.38 3.79 -4.28
C VAL A 79 23.46 3.88 -3.08
N GLY A 80 23.88 3.28 -1.97
CA GLY A 80 23.15 3.33 -0.71
C GLY A 80 21.99 2.36 -0.58
N LYS A 81 21.68 1.53 -1.59
CA LYS A 81 20.51 0.64 -1.57
C LYS A 81 20.95 -0.80 -1.82
N TRP A 82 20.45 -1.74 -1.02
CA TRP A 82 20.71 -3.17 -1.21
C TRP A 82 19.85 -3.77 -2.33
N THR A 83 19.92 -3.18 -3.53
CA THR A 83 19.23 -3.63 -4.74
C THR A 83 19.91 -3.03 -5.98
N ASN A 84 19.40 -3.32 -7.19
CA ASN A 84 19.83 -2.66 -8.42
C ASN A 84 19.23 -1.25 -8.57
N GLY A 85 19.64 -0.53 -9.62
CA GLY A 85 19.12 0.81 -9.93
C GLY A 85 20.07 1.58 -10.84
N PHE A 86 19.77 2.85 -11.08
CA PHE A 86 20.43 3.63 -12.14
C PHE A 86 21.93 3.87 -11.95
N SER A 87 22.46 3.70 -10.74
CA SER A 87 23.90 3.86 -10.49
C SER A 87 24.69 2.55 -10.58
N VAL A 88 24.05 1.42 -10.85
CA VAL A 88 24.74 0.13 -11.07
C VAL A 88 25.56 0.20 -12.36
N ASN A 89 26.76 -0.38 -12.36
CA ASN A 89 27.55 -0.54 -13.58
C ASN A 89 27.17 -1.86 -14.26
N TYR A 90 26.04 -1.88 -14.98
CA TYR A 90 25.53 -3.08 -15.65
C TYR A 90 26.51 -3.69 -16.66
N GLY A 91 27.34 -2.87 -17.31
CA GLY A 91 28.38 -3.32 -18.22
C GLY A 91 29.46 -4.17 -17.56
N ALA A 92 29.73 -3.96 -16.27
CA ALA A 92 30.66 -4.80 -15.51
C ALA A 92 30.16 -6.24 -15.30
N TYR A 93 28.85 -6.45 -15.45
CA TYR A 93 28.19 -7.75 -15.30
C TYR A 93 27.59 -8.29 -16.59
N ASP A 94 27.73 -7.56 -17.71
CA ASP A 94 27.12 -7.89 -18.99
C ASP A 94 25.61 -8.18 -18.82
N LEU A 95 24.92 -7.18 -18.28
CA LEU A 95 23.48 -7.10 -18.05
C LEU A 95 22.88 -5.92 -18.83
N SER A 96 21.58 -5.95 -19.13
CA SER A 96 20.89 -4.76 -19.62
C SER A 96 20.60 -3.78 -18.47
N ASN A 97 20.36 -2.51 -18.80
CA ASN A 97 19.97 -1.52 -17.81
C ASN A 97 18.58 -1.83 -17.24
N SER A 98 18.40 -1.58 -15.95
CA SER A 98 17.11 -1.57 -15.27
C SER A 98 16.31 -0.32 -15.66
N MET A 99 14.99 -0.48 -15.82
CA MET A 99 14.06 0.65 -15.93
C MET A 99 13.64 1.20 -14.56
N PHE A 100 13.92 0.46 -13.49
CA PHE A 100 13.50 0.78 -12.13
C PHE A 100 14.68 1.23 -11.26
N ASP A 101 14.41 2.18 -10.37
CA ASP A 101 15.30 2.61 -9.30
C ASP A 101 14.50 2.91 -8.03
N GLY A 102 15.07 2.57 -6.88
CA GLY A 102 14.47 2.90 -5.59
C GLY A 102 14.22 1.69 -4.72
N ILE A 103 13.56 1.97 -3.60
CA ILE A 103 13.24 1.02 -2.54
C ILE A 103 11.75 1.13 -2.23
N TRP A 104 11.16 0.07 -1.70
CA TRP A 104 9.69 -0.04 -1.59
C TRP A 104 9.03 1.16 -0.89
N HIS A 105 9.63 1.69 0.19
CA HIS A 105 9.04 2.79 0.94
C HIS A 105 9.10 4.13 0.18
N TRP A 106 10.00 4.29 -0.80
CA TRP A 106 9.99 5.45 -1.71
C TRP A 106 8.85 5.38 -2.70
N THR A 107 8.56 4.21 -3.25
CA THR A 107 7.39 4.01 -4.11
C THR A 107 6.11 4.21 -3.32
N MET A 108 6.04 3.64 -2.11
CA MET A 108 4.92 3.85 -1.20
C MET A 108 4.71 5.34 -0.88
N ALA A 109 5.76 6.05 -0.46
CA ALA A 109 5.69 7.48 -0.16
C ALA A 109 5.21 8.29 -1.36
N ASN A 110 5.76 8.03 -2.54
CA ASN A 110 5.34 8.67 -3.79
C ASN A 110 3.85 8.48 -4.08
N LEU A 111 3.37 7.24 -4.04
CA LEU A 111 1.98 6.93 -4.33
C LEU A 111 1.06 7.57 -3.29
N LEU A 112 1.48 7.62 -2.03
CA LEU A 112 0.80 8.31 -0.93
C LEU A 112 0.99 9.83 -0.91
N THR A 113 1.68 10.42 -1.90
CA THR A 113 1.98 11.86 -1.95
C THR A 113 2.72 12.39 -0.72
N LEU A 114 3.57 11.55 -0.12
CA LEU A 114 4.38 11.85 1.05
C LEU A 114 5.83 12.17 0.67
N THR A 115 6.48 12.99 1.47
CA THR A 115 7.93 13.19 1.37
C THR A 115 8.67 11.87 1.65
N LYS A 116 9.54 11.46 0.72
CA LYS A 116 10.37 10.25 0.82
C LYS A 116 11.30 10.31 2.03
N ALA A 117 11.60 9.13 2.58
CA ALA A 117 12.53 9.03 3.69
C ALA A 117 13.98 8.88 3.22
N HIS A 118 14.88 9.74 3.72
CA HIS A 118 16.31 9.74 3.37
C HIS A 118 17.18 9.38 4.57
N SER A 119 18.31 8.71 4.30
CA SER A 119 19.21 8.16 5.31
C SER A 119 19.68 9.22 6.32
N TRP A 120 19.58 8.88 7.60
CA TRP A 120 20.09 9.65 8.73
C TRP A 120 21.59 9.97 8.65
N TYR A 121 22.39 9.18 7.93
CA TYR A 121 23.84 9.32 7.86
C TYR A 121 24.33 10.40 6.85
N GLY A 122 23.43 11.02 6.07
CA GLY A 122 23.78 12.12 5.14
C GLY A 122 23.99 13.46 5.86
N THR A 123 24.34 14.54 5.14
CA THR A 123 24.47 15.93 5.68
C THR A 123 23.43 16.89 5.05
N GLY A 124 22.13 16.56 5.09
CA GLY A 124 21.05 17.36 4.47
C GLY A 124 19.79 17.45 5.33
N PRO A 125 18.90 18.43 5.11
CA PRO A 125 17.64 18.55 5.86
C PRO A 125 16.69 17.38 5.55
N ASN A 126 15.88 16.96 6.54
CA ASN A 126 14.89 15.86 6.49
C ASN A 126 15.44 14.43 6.66
N TYR A 127 16.16 14.17 7.75
CA TYR A 127 16.53 12.81 8.15
C TYR A 127 15.39 12.07 8.81
N ASN A 128 14.93 11.02 8.15
CA ASN A 128 13.77 10.26 8.58
C ASN A 128 13.85 8.78 8.17
N ASN A 129 14.99 8.33 7.62
CA ASN A 129 15.27 6.90 7.46
C ASN A 129 16.46 6.48 8.32
N PHE A 130 16.19 5.67 9.34
CA PHE A 130 17.18 5.12 10.28
C PHE A 130 17.58 3.68 9.93
N ALA A 131 16.99 3.08 8.89
CA ALA A 131 17.27 1.70 8.50
C ALA A 131 18.73 1.51 8.09
N ILE A 132 19.32 0.39 8.53
CA ILE A 132 20.70 0.00 8.25
C ILE A 132 20.72 -1.47 7.84
N GLY A 133 21.39 -1.79 6.73
CA GLY A 133 21.61 -3.18 6.32
C GLY A 133 22.20 -4.06 7.42
N GLY A 134 21.61 -5.23 7.62
CA GLY A 134 22.00 -6.21 8.65
C GLY A 134 21.41 -5.96 10.05
N ALA A 135 20.53 -4.97 10.24
CA ALA A 135 19.85 -4.75 11.52
C ALA A 135 18.91 -5.91 11.86
N THR A 136 18.99 -6.43 13.10
CA THR A 136 17.97 -7.31 13.67
C THR A 136 16.92 -6.49 14.44
N CYS A 137 15.80 -7.12 14.82
CA CYS A 137 14.72 -6.46 15.54
C CYS A 137 15.08 -6.08 16.98
N GLY A 138 16.07 -6.74 17.58
CA GLY A 138 16.42 -6.57 18.99
C GLY A 138 16.94 -5.19 19.40
N PRO A 139 17.24 -4.99 20.70
CA PRO A 139 17.89 -3.77 21.17
C PRO A 139 19.38 -3.74 20.80
N GLY A 140 19.98 -2.55 20.90
CA GLY A 140 21.44 -2.37 20.93
C GLY A 140 22.16 -2.42 19.58
N ILE A 141 23.46 -2.62 19.66
CA ILE A 141 24.40 -2.73 18.52
C ILE A 141 24.85 -4.19 18.50
N PRO A 142 24.50 -5.00 17.48
CA PRO A 142 24.91 -6.38 17.42
C PRO A 142 26.44 -6.51 17.32
N THR A 143 26.97 -7.59 17.89
CA THR A 143 28.39 -7.97 17.80
C THR A 143 28.70 -8.82 16.57
N SER A 144 27.68 -9.22 15.82
CA SER A 144 27.77 -10.12 14.68
C SER A 144 27.75 -9.33 13.37
N PHE A 145 28.51 -9.81 12.38
CA PHE A 145 28.85 -9.26 11.04
C PHE A 145 30.28 -8.77 10.83
N GLY A 146 31.15 -8.75 11.85
CA GLY A 146 32.54 -8.31 11.69
C GLY A 146 32.69 -6.83 11.25
N LEU A 147 31.56 -6.11 11.12
CA LEU A 147 31.48 -4.67 11.00
C LEU A 147 31.18 -4.11 12.38
N PRO A 148 32.05 -3.27 12.97
CA PRO A 148 31.94 -2.86 14.37
C PRO A 148 30.75 -1.94 14.72
N ARG A 149 29.73 -1.79 13.85
CA ARG A 149 28.66 -0.76 13.98
C ARG A 149 27.36 -1.05 13.21
N THR A 150 26.92 -2.29 13.03
CA THR A 150 25.49 -2.49 12.63
C THR A 150 24.60 -2.04 13.78
N VAL A 151 23.45 -1.43 13.48
CA VAL A 151 22.58 -0.81 14.49
C VAL A 151 21.20 -1.47 14.41
N ASN A 152 20.82 -2.24 15.44
CA ASN A 152 19.51 -2.90 15.43
C ASN A 152 18.37 -1.89 15.49
N ILE A 153 17.18 -2.33 15.08
CA ILE A 153 15.97 -1.50 15.07
C ILE A 153 15.71 -0.88 16.45
N GLY A 154 15.97 -1.62 17.54
CA GLY A 154 15.82 -1.07 18.88
C GLY A 154 16.76 0.09 19.20
N HIS A 155 17.98 0.11 18.67
CA HIS A 155 18.88 1.26 18.85
C HIS A 155 18.50 2.41 17.91
N GLN A 156 18.11 2.12 16.66
CA GLN A 156 17.58 3.12 15.74
C GLN A 156 16.41 3.89 16.37
N PHE A 157 15.47 3.17 17.00
CA PHE A 157 14.31 3.76 17.63
C PHE A 157 14.62 4.43 18.98
N ASN A 158 15.20 3.70 19.93
CA ASN A 158 15.35 4.19 21.31
C ASN A 158 16.47 5.21 21.49
N GLU A 159 17.57 5.08 20.74
CA GLU A 159 18.78 5.87 20.96
C GLU A 159 18.96 6.97 19.91
N LEU A 160 18.58 6.72 18.65
CA LEU A 160 18.73 7.72 17.59
C LEU A 160 17.50 8.62 17.44
N TYR A 161 16.30 8.03 17.46
CA TYR A 161 15.07 8.78 17.17
C TYR A 161 14.42 9.39 18.42
N LEU A 162 14.08 8.56 19.41
CA LEU A 162 13.27 8.98 20.57
C LEU A 162 13.86 10.14 21.39
N PRO A 163 15.19 10.28 21.61
CA PRO A 163 15.72 11.38 22.42
C PRO A 163 15.46 12.75 21.80
N SER A 164 15.48 12.84 20.47
CA SER A 164 15.20 14.08 19.73
C SER A 164 13.72 14.28 19.44
N ASN A 165 12.92 13.21 19.52
CA ASN A 165 11.48 13.21 19.19
C ASN A 165 10.65 12.57 20.33
N PRO A 166 10.63 13.20 21.52
CA PRO A 166 9.99 12.61 22.69
C PRO A 166 8.46 12.50 22.57
N ALA A 167 7.84 13.39 21.80
CA ALA A 167 6.43 13.36 21.41
C ALA A 167 6.31 12.88 19.96
N PRO A 168 5.46 11.88 19.66
CA PRO A 168 5.28 11.40 18.29
C PRO A 168 4.67 12.46 17.38
N ASP A 169 5.23 12.61 16.17
CA ASP A 169 4.66 13.42 15.09
C ASP A 169 3.35 12.80 14.54
N PRO A 170 2.19 13.49 14.61
CA PRO A 170 0.91 13.03 14.05
C PRO A 170 0.82 13.07 12.52
N ASN A 171 1.72 13.79 11.85
CA ASN A 171 1.79 13.95 10.39
C ASN A 171 2.74 12.94 9.73
N ALA A 172 3.43 12.13 10.52
CA ALA A 172 4.31 11.06 10.03
C ALA A 172 3.55 9.74 9.82
N LEU A 173 3.90 9.03 8.74
CA LEU A 173 3.68 7.59 8.64
C LEU A 173 4.93 6.87 9.13
N TYR A 174 4.83 6.24 10.30
CA TYR A 174 5.94 5.43 10.85
C TYR A 174 6.00 4.07 10.17
N VAL A 175 7.19 3.61 9.84
CA VAL A 175 7.45 2.32 9.21
C VAL A 175 8.43 1.53 10.07
N PHE A 176 8.06 0.29 10.40
CA PHE A 176 8.97 -0.68 11.02
C PHE A 176 9.03 -1.94 10.17
N PHE A 177 10.19 -2.22 9.56
CA PHE A 177 10.37 -3.41 8.74
C PHE A 177 11.69 -4.11 9.06
N GLY A 178 11.60 -5.32 9.63
CA GLY A 178 12.74 -6.16 9.97
C GLY A 178 12.30 -7.55 10.41
N GLY A 179 13.26 -8.34 10.89
CA GLY A 179 13.07 -9.73 11.32
C GLY A 179 13.69 -10.74 10.34
N GLY A 180 13.98 -10.31 9.11
CA GLY A 180 14.67 -11.15 8.13
C GLY A 180 16.07 -11.55 8.61
N ASN A 181 16.85 -10.61 9.14
CA ASN A 181 18.17 -10.89 9.70
C ASN A 181 18.08 -11.79 10.95
N ASP A 182 17.12 -11.57 11.85
CA ASP A 182 16.91 -12.42 13.03
C ASP A 182 16.70 -13.89 12.63
N ILE A 183 15.84 -14.15 11.64
CA ILE A 183 15.55 -15.49 11.15
C ILE A 183 16.75 -16.06 10.39
N ARG A 184 17.34 -15.26 9.47
CA ARG A 184 18.44 -15.71 8.62
C ARG A 184 19.66 -16.09 9.44
N ASP A 185 20.10 -15.21 10.33
CA ASP A 185 21.27 -15.44 11.16
C ASP A 185 21.07 -16.66 12.06
N ALA A 186 19.90 -16.79 12.67
CA ALA A 186 19.61 -17.91 13.56
C ALA A 186 19.57 -19.27 12.84
N VAL A 187 19.11 -19.30 11.59
CA VAL A 187 19.12 -20.53 10.78
C VAL A 187 20.55 -20.88 10.38
N LEU A 188 21.34 -19.90 9.94
CA LEU A 188 22.71 -20.10 9.48
C LEU A 188 23.69 -20.46 10.61
N ASP A 189 23.53 -19.89 11.80
CA ASP A 189 24.39 -20.16 12.95
C ASP A 189 23.96 -21.39 13.78
N GLY A 190 22.79 -21.97 13.45
CA GLY A 190 22.26 -23.18 14.08
C GLY A 190 21.49 -22.95 15.38
N THR A 191 21.25 -21.70 15.80
CA THR A 191 20.40 -21.41 16.98
C THR A 191 18.93 -21.73 16.71
N ALA A 192 18.44 -21.52 15.49
CA ALA A 192 17.17 -22.04 14.97
C ALA A 192 17.32 -23.45 14.37
N SER A 193 17.79 -24.41 15.18
CA SER A 193 18.08 -25.79 14.73
C SER A 193 16.88 -26.75 14.75
N ASN A 194 15.76 -26.40 15.38
CA ASN A 194 14.54 -27.22 15.39
C ASN A 194 13.29 -26.34 15.43
N GLY A 195 12.10 -26.95 15.27
CA GLY A 195 10.84 -26.21 15.18
C GLY A 195 10.53 -25.31 16.38
N THR A 196 10.92 -25.72 17.60
CA THR A 196 10.68 -24.91 18.81
C THR A 196 11.58 -23.67 18.82
N SER A 197 12.89 -23.84 18.62
CA SER A 197 13.82 -22.70 18.64
C SER A 197 13.61 -21.78 17.42
N ALA A 198 13.22 -22.33 16.27
CA ALA A 198 12.84 -21.55 15.09
C ALA A 198 11.60 -20.68 15.36
N ALA A 199 10.53 -21.24 15.92
CA ALA A 199 9.33 -20.48 16.26
C ALA A 199 9.64 -19.34 17.25
N GLN A 200 10.46 -19.63 18.28
CA GLN A 200 10.88 -18.63 19.28
C GLN A 200 11.61 -17.43 18.67
N VAL A 201 12.47 -17.65 17.66
CA VAL A 201 13.16 -16.56 16.95
C VAL A 201 12.16 -15.64 16.27
N GLY A 202 11.24 -16.21 15.49
CA GLY A 202 10.19 -15.43 14.79
C GLY A 202 9.28 -14.66 15.76
N GLU A 203 8.82 -15.32 16.81
CA GLU A 203 7.99 -14.71 17.86
C GLU A 203 8.71 -13.54 18.55
N THR A 204 9.96 -13.75 18.93
CA THR A 204 10.77 -12.75 19.65
C THR A 204 11.02 -11.52 18.78
N ALA A 205 11.39 -11.72 17.51
CA ALA A 205 11.61 -10.63 16.57
C ALA A 205 10.35 -9.78 16.36
N ALA A 206 9.17 -10.41 16.21
CA ALA A 206 7.89 -9.70 16.12
C ALA A 206 7.55 -8.94 17.42
N LEU A 207 7.82 -9.53 18.60
CA LEU A 207 7.58 -8.88 19.89
C LEU A 207 8.47 -7.66 20.13
N TYR A 208 9.71 -7.65 19.66
CA TYR A 208 10.55 -6.46 19.75
C TYR A 208 9.96 -5.28 18.97
N VAL A 209 9.58 -5.49 17.71
CA VAL A 209 8.95 -4.45 16.90
C VAL A 209 7.61 -4.02 17.51
N ALA A 210 6.81 -4.97 18.01
CA ALA A 210 5.59 -4.67 18.76
C ALA A 210 5.87 -3.73 19.93
N GLY A 211 6.93 -3.99 20.71
CA GLY A 211 7.33 -3.17 21.86
C GLY A 211 7.60 -1.71 21.49
N TYR A 212 8.24 -1.44 20.36
CA TYR A 212 8.47 -0.08 19.88
C TYR A 212 7.17 0.62 19.48
N ILE A 213 6.24 -0.11 18.87
CA ILE A 213 4.93 0.42 18.48
C ILE A 213 4.04 0.65 19.72
N TRP A 214 4.08 -0.24 20.72
CA TRP A 214 3.46 -0.05 22.03
C TRP A 214 3.96 1.25 22.69
N GLU A 215 5.27 1.51 22.63
CA GLU A 215 5.87 2.73 23.18
C GLU A 215 5.43 3.99 22.41
N LEU A 216 5.39 3.94 21.08
CA LEU A 216 4.83 5.03 20.27
C LEU A 216 3.37 5.32 20.62
N ALA A 217 2.53 4.28 20.73
CA ALA A 217 1.12 4.42 21.08
C ALA A 217 0.93 5.02 22.49
N ARG A 218 1.74 4.56 23.46
CA ARG A 218 1.76 5.11 24.82
C ARG A 218 2.11 6.60 24.81
N ARG A 219 3.14 7.00 24.06
CA ARG A 219 3.56 8.40 23.93
C ARG A 219 2.53 9.25 23.20
N ALA A 220 1.92 8.73 22.14
CA ALA A 220 0.84 9.41 21.41
C ALA A 220 -0.35 9.70 22.33
N ARG A 221 -0.71 8.75 23.21
CA ARG A 221 -1.72 8.96 24.25
C ARG A 221 -1.34 10.08 25.22
N VAL A 222 -0.11 10.10 25.72
CA VAL A 222 0.36 11.16 26.64
C VAL A 222 0.38 12.52 25.94
N ALA A 223 0.75 12.56 24.66
CA ALA A 223 0.78 13.78 23.86
C ALA A 223 -0.58 14.20 23.30
N HIS A 224 -1.64 13.41 23.52
CA HIS A 224 -2.99 13.64 22.98
C HIS A 224 -3.03 13.76 21.45
N VAL A 225 -2.24 12.95 20.75
CA VAL A 225 -2.18 12.88 19.29
C VAL A 225 -2.60 11.51 18.77
N SER A 226 -2.92 11.45 17.47
CA SER A 226 -3.21 10.21 16.75
C SER A 226 -2.15 9.98 15.67
N ILE A 227 -1.45 8.85 15.76
CA ILE A 227 -0.34 8.48 14.86
C ILE A 227 -0.71 7.31 13.95
N LYS A 228 0.06 7.16 12.86
CA LYS A 228 -0.16 6.15 11.83
C LYS A 228 1.11 5.31 11.68
N VAL A 229 0.96 3.98 11.68
CA VAL A 229 2.09 3.05 11.54
C VAL A 229 1.81 2.08 10.41
N ALA A 230 2.67 2.01 9.41
CA ALA A 230 2.74 0.90 8.48
C ALA A 230 3.67 -0.16 9.06
N TRP A 231 3.17 -1.38 9.27
CA TRP A 231 3.96 -2.46 9.84
C TRP A 231 3.97 -3.67 8.90
N PRO A 232 4.99 -3.77 8.03
CA PRO A 232 5.25 -4.98 7.29
C PRO A 232 5.57 -6.19 8.16
N ASN A 233 5.03 -7.34 7.80
CA ASN A 233 5.57 -8.61 8.29
C ASN A 233 6.84 -8.98 7.51
N VAL A 234 7.56 -10.02 7.98
CA VAL A 234 8.73 -10.53 7.28
C VAL A 234 8.32 -11.15 5.93
N VAL A 235 9.17 -10.98 4.91
CA VAL A 235 9.02 -11.66 3.61
C VAL A 235 9.13 -13.19 3.78
N PRO A 236 8.78 -14.01 2.78
CA PRO A 236 8.93 -15.46 2.87
C PRO A 236 10.40 -15.89 2.91
N MET A 237 10.97 -15.95 4.12
CA MET A 237 12.39 -16.21 4.33
C MET A 237 12.79 -17.60 3.84
N GLU A 238 11.90 -18.57 3.92
CA GLU A 238 12.09 -19.92 3.38
C GLU A 238 12.31 -19.98 1.87
N ALA A 239 11.96 -18.89 1.18
CA ALA A 239 11.93 -18.80 -0.27
C ALA A 239 13.06 -17.93 -0.84
N ILE A 240 13.98 -17.44 -0.01
CA ILE A 240 15.16 -16.72 -0.49
C ILE A 240 16.20 -17.69 -1.06
N PRO A 241 16.97 -17.30 -2.10
CA PRO A 241 17.98 -18.17 -2.69
C PRO A 241 19.04 -18.67 -1.70
N ASP A 242 19.39 -17.91 -0.67
CA ASP A 242 20.36 -18.30 0.36
C ASP A 242 20.05 -19.65 1.04
N PHE A 243 18.78 -20.06 1.11
CA PHE A 243 18.35 -21.36 1.65
C PHE A 243 18.06 -22.41 0.58
N ALA A 244 18.19 -22.10 -0.70
CA ALA A 244 18.02 -23.06 -1.77
C ALA A 244 19.24 -23.99 -1.88
N ASP A 245 19.00 -25.26 -2.22
CA ASP A 245 20.05 -26.27 -2.34
C ASP A 245 21.13 -25.87 -3.37
N LEU A 246 20.72 -25.14 -4.42
CA LEU A 246 21.61 -24.61 -5.46
C LEU A 246 22.70 -23.67 -4.91
N TYR A 247 22.46 -23.03 -3.77
CA TYR A 247 23.35 -22.03 -3.19
C TYR A 247 23.95 -22.46 -1.84
N GLY A 248 23.92 -23.76 -1.54
CA GLY A 248 24.49 -24.32 -0.31
C GLY A 248 23.52 -24.37 0.87
N GLY A 249 22.26 -23.99 0.66
CA GLY A 249 21.17 -24.23 1.60
C GLY A 249 20.78 -25.71 1.69
N ASN A 250 19.81 -26.01 2.56
CA ASN A 250 19.26 -27.35 2.71
C ASN A 250 17.80 -27.34 3.17
N ALA A 251 17.12 -28.48 3.05
CA ALA A 251 15.71 -28.60 3.41
C ALA A 251 15.41 -28.28 4.89
N VAL A 252 16.33 -28.60 5.82
CA VAL A 252 16.14 -28.30 7.25
C VAL A 252 16.16 -26.79 7.48
N TRP A 253 17.07 -26.07 6.82
CA TRP A 253 17.11 -24.61 6.87
C TRP A 253 15.82 -23.98 6.34
N ARG A 254 15.32 -24.46 5.20
CA ARG A 254 14.04 -23.98 4.64
C ARG A 254 12.86 -24.23 5.58
N ILE A 255 12.80 -25.41 6.19
CA ILE A 255 11.75 -25.76 7.17
C ILE A 255 11.81 -24.83 8.39
N ASN A 256 12.99 -24.65 8.98
CA ASN A 256 13.14 -23.81 10.16
C ASN A 256 12.89 -22.32 9.83
N ALA A 257 13.33 -21.84 8.67
CA ALA A 257 13.02 -20.49 8.19
C ALA A 257 11.52 -20.28 8.01
N ASN A 258 10.79 -21.26 7.44
CA ASN A 258 9.34 -21.18 7.29
C ASN A 258 8.64 -21.16 8.65
N ILE A 259 9.04 -22.02 9.59
CA ILE A 259 8.48 -22.04 10.94
C ILE A 259 8.66 -20.69 11.64
N ALA A 260 9.87 -20.13 11.61
CA ALA A 260 10.15 -18.81 12.19
C ALA A 260 9.33 -17.70 11.51
N THR A 261 9.23 -17.74 10.18
CA THR A 261 8.46 -16.78 9.38
C THR A 261 6.97 -16.80 9.73
N LEU A 262 6.37 -17.99 9.83
CA LEU A 262 4.98 -18.15 10.22
C LEU A 262 4.74 -17.72 11.68
N ALA A 263 5.68 -18.03 12.58
CA ALA A 263 5.61 -17.61 13.97
C ALA A 263 5.67 -16.08 14.13
N PHE A 264 6.56 -15.42 13.38
CA PHE A 264 6.60 -13.96 13.27
C PHE A 264 5.25 -13.42 12.80
N ARG A 265 4.72 -13.94 11.69
CA ARG A 265 3.47 -13.45 11.09
C ARG A 265 2.26 -13.62 12.03
N ASN A 266 2.18 -14.74 12.75
CA ASN A 266 1.12 -14.98 13.72
C ASN A 266 1.18 -13.99 14.90
N THR A 267 2.37 -13.79 15.47
CA THR A 267 2.58 -12.82 16.56
C THR A 267 2.34 -11.38 16.09
N TRP A 268 2.80 -11.04 14.89
CA TRP A 268 2.54 -9.75 14.25
C TRP A 268 1.03 -9.46 14.15
N ALA A 269 0.24 -10.38 13.63
CA ALA A 269 -1.21 -10.20 13.50
C ALA A 269 -1.90 -10.03 14.86
N GLN A 270 -1.49 -10.83 15.85
CA GLN A 270 -2.01 -10.73 17.23
C GLN A 270 -1.67 -9.38 17.88
N GLN A 271 -0.43 -8.92 17.73
CA GLN A 271 0.02 -7.65 18.32
C GLN A 271 -0.65 -6.44 17.67
N ILE A 272 -0.88 -6.45 16.36
CA ILE A 272 -1.65 -5.40 15.68
C ILE A 272 -3.04 -5.25 16.29
N GLN A 273 -3.76 -6.37 16.49
CA GLN A 273 -5.08 -6.35 17.12
C GLN A 273 -5.00 -5.85 18.56
N ALA A 274 -4.03 -6.34 19.34
CA ALA A 274 -3.86 -5.95 20.74
C ALA A 274 -3.56 -4.46 20.92
N ILE A 275 -2.64 -3.89 20.12
CA ILE A 275 -2.26 -2.47 20.20
C ILE A 275 -3.44 -1.58 19.79
N GLN A 276 -4.09 -1.88 18.65
CA GLN A 276 -5.23 -1.08 18.20
C GLN A 276 -6.40 -1.13 19.20
N TYR A 277 -6.65 -2.29 19.83
CA TYR A 277 -7.66 -2.42 20.88
C TYR A 277 -7.31 -1.60 22.14
N ALA A 278 -6.04 -1.57 22.53
CA ALA A 278 -5.59 -0.81 23.70
C ALA A 278 -5.55 0.71 23.48
N TYR A 279 -5.37 1.16 22.23
CA TYR A 279 -5.20 2.58 21.87
C TYR A 279 -6.08 3.02 20.69
N PRO A 280 -7.41 2.79 20.71
CA PRO A 280 -8.28 2.93 19.53
C PRO A 280 -8.34 4.34 18.93
N ASN A 281 -8.03 5.37 19.72
CA ASN A 281 -8.05 6.78 19.28
C ASN A 281 -6.65 7.37 19.05
N HIS A 282 -5.58 6.65 19.39
CA HIS A 282 -4.21 7.21 19.42
C HIS A 282 -3.28 6.59 18.38
N ILE A 283 -3.63 5.42 17.85
CA ILE A 283 -2.82 4.76 16.82
C ILE A 283 -3.72 4.06 15.80
N ARG A 284 -3.38 4.24 14.53
CA ARG A 284 -3.85 3.40 13.43
C ARG A 284 -2.68 2.59 12.92
N ILE A 285 -2.80 1.26 12.91
CA ILE A 285 -1.78 0.38 12.32
C ILE A 285 -2.32 -0.14 10.98
N TYR A 286 -1.54 0.08 9.93
CA TYR A 286 -1.74 -0.48 8.60
C TYR A 286 -0.91 -1.76 8.48
N PRO A 287 -1.55 -2.95 8.56
CA PRO A 287 -0.85 -4.21 8.33
C PRO A 287 -0.40 -4.29 6.86
N VAL A 288 0.88 -4.59 6.62
CA VAL A 288 1.40 -4.87 5.27
C VAL A 288 1.89 -6.32 5.21
N ASP A 289 1.10 -7.21 4.60
CA ASP A 289 1.38 -8.65 4.56
C ASP A 289 2.24 -9.02 3.34
N PHE A 290 3.52 -8.66 3.38
CA PHE A 290 4.46 -9.00 2.30
C PHE A 290 4.65 -10.50 2.12
N TRP A 291 4.55 -11.29 3.20
CA TRP A 291 4.59 -12.75 3.07
C TRP A 291 3.50 -13.27 2.12
N GLN A 292 2.24 -12.93 2.40
CA GLN A 292 1.11 -13.39 1.58
C GLN A 292 1.18 -12.82 0.16
N TYR A 293 1.56 -11.54 0.03
CA TYR A 293 1.69 -10.88 -1.27
C TYR A 293 2.73 -11.58 -2.16
N LEU A 294 3.93 -11.86 -1.63
CA LEU A 294 5.00 -12.51 -2.38
C LEU A 294 4.75 -14.00 -2.64
N MET A 295 4.05 -14.69 -1.74
CA MET A 295 3.59 -16.06 -2.01
C MET A 295 2.55 -16.12 -3.12
N ASN A 296 1.62 -15.16 -3.16
CA ASN A 296 0.67 -15.01 -4.26
C ASN A 296 1.39 -14.68 -5.58
N ALA A 297 2.42 -13.84 -5.53
CA ALA A 297 3.25 -13.52 -6.69
C ALA A 297 3.96 -14.76 -7.24
N ARG A 298 4.61 -15.55 -6.37
CA ARG A 298 5.25 -16.83 -6.74
C ARG A 298 4.26 -17.82 -7.33
N ALA A 299 3.01 -17.81 -6.86
CA ALA A 299 1.92 -18.63 -7.39
C ALA A 299 1.29 -18.09 -8.70
N GLY A 300 1.85 -17.03 -9.30
CA GLY A 300 1.35 -16.44 -10.55
C GLY A 300 0.06 -15.62 -10.40
N ARG A 301 -0.33 -15.25 -9.16
CA ARG A 301 -1.59 -14.57 -8.87
C ARG A 301 -1.49 -13.04 -8.88
N ILE A 302 -0.28 -12.49 -9.04
CA ILE A 302 -0.03 -11.03 -9.11
C ILE A 302 0.47 -10.69 -10.51
N PRO A 303 -0.32 -10.00 -11.36
CA PRO A 303 0.03 -9.72 -12.75
C PRO A 303 1.41 -9.08 -12.93
N GLY A 304 1.80 -8.18 -12.02
CA GLY A 304 3.10 -7.50 -12.06
C GLY A 304 4.33 -8.41 -11.94
N TYR A 305 4.17 -9.67 -11.50
CA TYR A 305 5.26 -10.65 -11.38
C TYR A 305 5.23 -11.74 -12.47
N VAL A 306 4.23 -11.74 -13.34
CA VAL A 306 4.08 -12.77 -14.37
C VAL A 306 5.29 -12.72 -15.31
N GLY A 307 5.95 -13.86 -15.48
CA GLY A 307 7.16 -13.99 -16.31
C GLY A 307 8.48 -13.65 -15.62
N MET A 308 8.45 -13.28 -14.32
CA MET A 308 9.68 -13.10 -13.55
C MET A 308 10.27 -14.42 -13.07
N ASP A 309 11.59 -14.47 -12.95
CA ASP A 309 12.33 -15.59 -12.36
C ASP A 309 12.38 -15.47 -10.81
N PHE A 310 11.82 -16.48 -10.13
CA PHE A 310 11.76 -16.58 -8.67
C PHE A 310 12.88 -17.44 -8.05
N GLU A 311 13.70 -18.09 -8.86
CA GLU A 311 14.62 -19.13 -8.42
C GLU A 311 16.09 -18.68 -8.51
N HIS A 312 16.40 -17.80 -9.45
CA HIS A 312 17.78 -17.43 -9.75
C HIS A 312 18.03 -15.95 -9.42
N PRO A 313 18.89 -15.62 -8.43
CA PRO A 313 19.33 -14.26 -8.21
C PRO A 313 20.28 -13.80 -9.32
N VAL A 314 20.19 -12.52 -9.70
CA VAL A 314 21.00 -11.93 -10.77
C VAL A 314 22.50 -11.97 -10.44
N LEU A 315 22.86 -11.60 -9.21
CA LEU A 315 24.21 -11.63 -8.68
C LEU A 315 24.42 -12.82 -7.74
N ALA A 316 25.64 -13.35 -7.76
CA ALA A 316 26.14 -14.35 -6.82
C ALA A 316 27.45 -13.86 -6.17
N PHE A 317 27.69 -14.27 -4.93
CA PHE A 317 28.95 -14.05 -4.23
C PHE A 317 29.11 -15.09 -3.11
N SER A 318 30.33 -15.23 -2.59
CA SER A 318 30.66 -16.22 -1.58
C SER A 318 30.41 -15.78 -0.13
N ALA A 319 30.29 -14.48 0.17
CA ALA A 319 29.97 -13.96 1.51
C ALA A 319 29.58 -12.47 1.54
N PHE A 320 28.61 -12.10 2.39
CA PHE A 320 28.20 -10.71 2.68
C PHE A 320 29.16 -9.93 3.60
N SER A 321 29.93 -10.61 4.45
CA SER A 321 30.63 -10.01 5.61
C SER A 321 32.16 -10.08 5.54
N GLY A 322 32.74 -10.68 4.49
CA GLY A 322 34.19 -10.81 4.34
C GLY A 322 34.88 -9.60 3.70
N LEU A 323 36.22 -9.60 3.76
CA LEU A 323 37.12 -8.72 3.00
C LEU A 323 37.16 -9.03 1.49
N GLY A 324 36.29 -9.94 1.02
CA GLY A 324 36.22 -10.40 -0.37
C GLY A 324 34.80 -10.29 -0.93
N PHE A 325 34.18 -9.12 -0.78
CA PHE A 325 32.87 -8.86 -1.37
C PHE A 325 33.01 -8.64 -2.88
N ASN A 326 32.91 -9.73 -3.63
CA ASN A 326 33.06 -9.72 -5.07
C ASN A 326 31.80 -10.29 -5.74
N PRO A 327 30.71 -9.51 -5.82
CA PRO A 327 29.53 -9.90 -6.57
C PRO A 327 29.91 -10.12 -8.03
N VAL A 328 29.42 -11.21 -8.61
CA VAL A 328 29.55 -11.56 -10.03
C VAL A 328 28.17 -11.86 -10.62
N ARG A 329 28.00 -11.74 -11.95
CA ARG A 329 26.79 -12.25 -12.60
C ARG A 329 26.69 -13.75 -12.31
N ASN A 330 25.52 -14.20 -11.90
CA ASN A 330 25.30 -15.58 -11.51
C ASN A 330 25.30 -16.53 -12.72
N SER A 331 26.49 -16.90 -13.19
CA SER A 331 26.68 -17.85 -14.29
C SER A 331 26.31 -19.29 -13.92
N THR A 332 26.37 -19.65 -12.64
CA THR A 332 26.03 -20.99 -12.13
C THR A 332 24.53 -21.27 -12.27
N ALA A 333 23.71 -20.22 -12.29
CA ALA A 333 22.26 -20.27 -12.49
C ALA A 333 21.81 -19.97 -13.93
N ASN A 334 22.75 -19.94 -14.89
CA ASN A 334 22.50 -19.57 -16.29
C ASN A 334 21.88 -18.18 -16.49
N VAL A 335 22.15 -17.19 -15.64
CA VAL A 335 21.74 -15.79 -15.94
C VAL A 335 22.39 -15.38 -17.27
N PRO A 336 21.60 -15.14 -18.34
CA PRO A 336 22.17 -14.96 -19.68
C PRO A 336 23.00 -13.69 -19.82
N SER A 337 23.88 -13.66 -20.82
CA SER A 337 24.49 -12.43 -21.30
C SER A 337 23.40 -11.44 -21.74
N GLY A 338 23.51 -10.18 -21.31
CA GLY A 338 22.52 -9.15 -21.57
C GLY A 338 21.18 -9.34 -20.86
N ALA A 339 21.12 -10.17 -19.80
CA ALA A 339 19.88 -10.39 -19.05
C ALA A 339 19.29 -9.08 -18.51
N ASN A 340 17.96 -8.99 -18.56
CA ASN A 340 17.22 -7.87 -17.98
C ASN A 340 16.92 -8.15 -16.51
N PRO A 341 17.51 -7.39 -15.55
CA PRO A 341 17.28 -7.60 -14.13
C PRO A 341 15.81 -7.38 -13.70
N ASP A 342 15.01 -6.66 -14.48
CA ASP A 342 13.60 -6.40 -14.17
C ASP A 342 12.70 -7.63 -14.38
N LEU A 343 13.25 -8.71 -14.96
CA LEU A 343 12.61 -10.01 -15.09
C LEU A 343 13.02 -10.98 -13.98
N TYR A 344 13.68 -10.51 -12.93
CA TYR A 344 14.13 -11.33 -11.80
C TYR A 344 13.56 -10.80 -10.50
N VAL A 345 13.18 -11.71 -9.61
CA VAL A 345 12.69 -11.34 -8.27
C VAL A 345 13.84 -10.93 -7.37
N PHE A 346 14.96 -11.65 -7.47
CA PHE A 346 16.11 -11.51 -6.58
C PHE A 346 17.29 -10.84 -7.29
N TRP A 347 17.79 -9.74 -6.71
CA TRP A 347 19.03 -9.12 -7.17
C TRP A 347 20.24 -9.92 -6.73
N ASP A 348 20.25 -10.36 -5.49
CA ASP A 348 21.24 -11.26 -4.91
C ASP A 348 20.55 -12.38 -4.12
N GLN A 349 21.31 -13.19 -3.37
CA GLN A 349 20.76 -14.35 -2.65
C GLN A 349 19.72 -14.02 -1.56
N VAL A 350 19.55 -12.75 -1.21
CA VAL A 350 18.64 -12.30 -0.14
C VAL A 350 17.73 -11.17 -0.61
N HIS A 351 18.27 -10.20 -1.35
CA HIS A 351 17.59 -8.95 -1.64
C HIS A 351 16.80 -8.99 -2.96
N PRO A 352 15.62 -8.35 -3.00
CA PRO A 352 14.82 -8.22 -4.21
C PRO A 352 15.42 -7.20 -5.20
N THR A 353 15.00 -7.29 -6.46
CA THR A 353 15.32 -6.28 -7.49
C THR A 353 14.54 -4.98 -7.29
N ALA A 354 14.99 -3.90 -7.94
CA ALA A 354 14.33 -2.60 -7.89
C ALA A 354 12.89 -2.65 -8.41
N ARG A 355 12.62 -3.51 -9.40
CA ARG A 355 11.26 -3.78 -9.89
C ARG A 355 10.39 -4.41 -8.80
N VAL A 356 10.90 -5.41 -8.07
CA VAL A 356 10.16 -6.00 -6.95
C VAL A 356 9.95 -5.00 -5.82
N HIS A 357 10.94 -4.15 -5.52
CA HIS A 357 10.74 -3.04 -4.58
C HIS A 357 9.62 -2.09 -5.01
N GLU A 358 9.52 -1.75 -6.30
CA GLU A 358 8.43 -0.93 -6.81
C GLU A 358 7.07 -1.62 -6.57
N LEU A 359 6.92 -2.89 -6.95
CA LEU A 359 5.68 -3.65 -6.75
C LEU A 359 5.29 -3.79 -5.27
N MET A 360 6.27 -4.08 -4.40
CA MET A 360 6.07 -4.10 -2.94
C MET A 360 5.64 -2.74 -2.42
N GLY A 361 6.22 -1.64 -2.92
CA GLY A 361 5.84 -0.28 -2.54
C GLY A 361 4.41 0.07 -2.94
N SER A 362 3.98 -0.38 -4.12
CA SER A 362 2.60 -0.24 -4.61
C SER A 362 1.61 -0.99 -3.72
N PHE A 363 1.91 -2.23 -3.35
CA PHE A 363 1.11 -2.99 -2.38
C PHE A 363 1.06 -2.34 -0.99
N ALA A 364 2.19 -1.81 -0.51
CA ALA A 364 2.25 -1.12 0.77
C ALA A 364 1.44 0.18 0.78
N ALA A 365 1.45 0.93 -0.33
CA ALA A 365 0.62 2.13 -0.48
C ALA A 365 -0.87 1.80 -0.40
N GLN A 366 -1.30 0.75 -1.10
CA GLN A 366 -2.67 0.26 -1.04
C GLN A 366 -3.06 -0.19 0.38
N SER A 367 -2.14 -0.85 1.10
CA SER A 367 -2.36 -1.26 2.50
C SER A 367 -2.52 -0.07 3.46
N CYS A 368 -1.83 1.04 3.17
CA CYS A 368 -1.87 2.26 3.99
C CYS A 368 -3.02 3.21 3.63
N ASP A 369 -3.64 3.04 2.46
CA ASP A 369 -4.84 3.74 2.05
C ASP A 369 -5.82 2.76 1.38
N PRO A 370 -6.43 1.83 2.13
CA PRO A 370 -7.25 0.74 1.56
C PRO A 370 -8.58 1.23 0.98
N LEU A 371 -8.94 2.49 1.25
CA LEU A 371 -10.09 3.15 0.63
C LEU A 371 -9.67 3.88 -0.66
N SER A 372 -8.40 3.85 -1.06
CA SER A 372 -7.97 4.32 -2.37
C SER A 372 -7.86 3.16 -3.34
N TRP A 373 -8.47 3.31 -4.50
CA TRP A 373 -8.10 2.55 -5.67
C TRP A 373 -6.75 3.04 -6.20
N GLN A 374 -5.89 2.09 -6.57
CA GLN A 374 -4.67 2.35 -7.31
C GLN A 374 -4.88 1.73 -8.68
N GLU A 375 -4.68 2.55 -9.71
CA GLU A 375 -4.67 2.10 -11.09
C GLU A 375 -3.70 0.91 -11.30
N ILE A 376 -4.07 -0.01 -12.18
CA ILE A 376 -3.32 -1.24 -12.48
C ILE A 376 -3.08 -1.31 -13.99
N GLY A 377 -1.86 -1.02 -14.43
CA GLY A 377 -1.62 -0.77 -15.85
C GLY A 377 -2.28 0.52 -16.29
N ASP A 378 -2.62 0.62 -17.57
CA ASP A 378 -3.49 1.65 -18.15
C ASP A 378 -4.97 1.32 -17.84
N ALA A 379 -5.74 2.32 -17.40
CA ALA A 379 -7.15 2.16 -17.10
C ALA A 379 -8.06 2.08 -18.34
N GLY A 380 -7.53 2.41 -19.52
CA GLY A 380 -8.19 2.41 -20.82
C GLY A 380 -9.07 3.64 -21.02
N ASP A 381 -9.26 4.04 -22.28
CA ASP A 381 -9.90 5.31 -22.65
C ASP A 381 -11.41 5.17 -22.94
N ASN A 382 -11.93 3.96 -23.08
CA ASN A 382 -13.30 3.71 -23.53
C ASN A 382 -14.11 2.78 -22.60
N PRO A 383 -15.46 2.80 -22.69
CA PRO A 383 -16.32 2.01 -21.82
C PRO A 383 -16.06 0.50 -21.80
N GLY A 384 -15.51 -0.06 -22.89
CA GLY A 384 -15.22 -1.49 -23.02
C GLY A 384 -13.93 -1.92 -22.31
N GLU A 385 -12.99 -1.00 -22.16
CA GLU A 385 -11.67 -1.23 -21.56
C GLU A 385 -11.55 -0.63 -20.15
N ALA A 386 -12.50 0.24 -19.78
CA ALA A 386 -12.55 0.91 -18.49
C ALA A 386 -12.30 -0.02 -17.29
N GLN A 387 -11.28 0.32 -16.52
CA GLN A 387 -10.84 -0.48 -15.38
C GLN A 387 -11.90 -0.53 -14.28
N PRO A 388 -12.35 -1.72 -13.86
CA PRO A 388 -13.33 -1.82 -12.79
C PRO A 388 -12.70 -1.56 -11.42
N VAL A 389 -13.22 -0.57 -10.70
CA VAL A 389 -12.82 -0.27 -9.31
C VAL A 389 -13.52 -1.27 -8.38
N THR A 390 -12.88 -2.43 -8.20
CA THR A 390 -13.44 -3.57 -7.48
C THR A 390 -13.03 -3.61 -6.01
N GLY A 391 -13.92 -4.10 -5.14
CA GLY A 391 -13.75 -4.09 -3.68
C GLY A 391 -15.10 -4.15 -2.98
N SER A 392 -15.12 -3.81 -1.69
CA SER A 392 -16.32 -3.81 -0.84
C SER A 392 -16.47 -2.48 -0.11
N GLY A 393 -17.72 -1.99 0.03
CA GLY A 393 -17.99 -0.72 0.70
C GLY A 393 -17.56 0.52 -0.09
N VAL A 394 -17.36 1.63 0.63
CA VAL A 394 -16.99 2.93 0.04
C VAL A 394 -15.50 2.99 -0.30
N PHE A 395 -15.15 3.77 -1.32
CA PHE A 395 -13.76 4.18 -1.57
C PHE A 395 -13.70 5.71 -1.65
N THR A 396 -12.56 6.27 -1.27
CA THR A 396 -12.36 7.71 -1.07
C THR A 396 -11.36 8.33 -2.04
N SER A 397 -10.66 7.53 -2.84
CA SER A 397 -9.87 8.06 -3.95
C SER A 397 -9.56 7.05 -5.04
N ILE A 398 -9.20 7.55 -6.22
CA ILE A 398 -8.53 6.82 -7.30
C ILE A 398 -7.18 7.50 -7.53
N ARG A 399 -6.11 6.74 -7.72
CA ARG A 399 -4.77 7.23 -8.03
C ARG A 399 -4.28 6.57 -9.29
N GLY A 400 -3.74 7.37 -10.20
CA GLY A 400 -3.28 6.90 -11.49
C GLY A 400 -2.23 7.80 -12.11
N GLN A 401 -1.87 7.48 -13.35
CA GLN A 401 -0.88 8.20 -14.13
C GLN A 401 -1.32 8.28 -15.58
N LEU A 402 -1.55 9.51 -16.06
CA LEU A 402 -1.84 9.73 -17.48
C LEU A 402 -0.55 9.65 -18.29
N GLU A 403 -0.55 8.82 -19.33
CA GLU A 403 0.44 8.84 -20.40
C GLU A 403 0.19 10.04 -21.36
N PRO A 404 1.10 10.36 -22.31
CA PRO A 404 0.83 11.36 -23.33
C PRO A 404 -0.38 10.99 -24.21
N ASP A 405 -1.29 11.95 -24.43
CA ASP A 405 -2.56 11.80 -25.15
C ASP A 405 -3.58 10.83 -24.51
N ASP A 406 -3.39 10.50 -23.23
CA ASP A 406 -4.11 9.45 -22.52
C ASP A 406 -5.42 9.90 -21.85
N VAL A 407 -6.31 8.93 -21.62
CA VAL A 407 -7.51 9.05 -20.83
C VAL A 407 -7.66 7.80 -19.98
N ASP A 408 -7.75 7.98 -18.67
CA ASP A 408 -8.05 6.87 -17.77
C ASP A 408 -9.53 6.81 -17.47
N MET A 409 -10.16 5.67 -17.76
CA MET A 409 -11.56 5.41 -17.49
C MET A 409 -11.77 4.33 -16.43
N TYR A 410 -12.53 4.66 -15.39
CA TYR A 410 -12.83 3.78 -14.28
C TYR A 410 -14.31 3.44 -14.20
N ARG A 411 -14.65 2.16 -14.09
CA ARG A 411 -16.02 1.75 -13.75
C ARG A 411 -16.20 1.80 -12.23
N ILE A 412 -17.08 2.68 -11.77
CA ILE A 412 -17.37 2.94 -10.35
C ILE A 412 -18.86 2.76 -10.05
N ALA A 413 -19.22 2.62 -8.76
CA ALA A 413 -20.60 2.71 -8.31
C ALA A 413 -20.82 3.94 -7.42
N VAL A 414 -21.98 4.59 -7.55
CA VAL A 414 -22.36 5.76 -6.75
C VAL A 414 -23.38 5.36 -5.70
N CYS A 415 -22.95 5.19 -4.45
CA CYS A 415 -23.81 4.82 -3.32
C CYS A 415 -24.30 6.00 -2.48
N GLY A 416 -23.55 7.12 -2.48
CA GLY A 416 -23.84 8.27 -1.63
C GLY A 416 -24.94 9.18 -2.12
N GLY A 417 -25.49 8.94 -3.33
CA GLY A 417 -26.50 9.77 -3.96
C GLY A 417 -26.05 11.23 -4.02
N ALA A 418 -26.75 12.12 -3.31
CA ALA A 418 -26.43 13.55 -3.23
C ALA A 418 -25.06 13.87 -2.62
N ALA A 419 -24.46 12.93 -1.87
CA ALA A 419 -23.12 13.08 -1.31
C ALA A 419 -22.00 12.73 -2.32
N PHE A 420 -22.34 12.38 -3.57
CA PHE A 420 -21.34 12.11 -4.59
C PHE A 420 -20.54 13.36 -4.93
N ASN A 421 -19.22 13.24 -4.85
CA ASN A 421 -18.25 14.21 -5.31
C ASN A 421 -17.04 13.45 -5.84
N ALA A 422 -16.52 13.86 -6.99
CA ALA A 422 -15.23 13.44 -7.50
C ALA A 422 -14.43 14.70 -7.82
N THR A 423 -13.29 14.91 -7.17
CA THR A 423 -12.49 16.12 -7.33
C THR A 423 -11.01 15.80 -7.48
N THR A 424 -10.33 16.53 -8.36
CA THR A 424 -8.87 16.50 -8.45
C THR A 424 -8.22 17.64 -7.68
N VAL A 425 -9.01 18.56 -7.11
CA VAL A 425 -8.54 19.71 -6.33
C VAL A 425 -7.73 19.23 -5.13
N GLY A 426 -6.46 19.65 -5.05
CA GLY A 426 -5.53 19.21 -4.01
C GLY A 426 -5.11 17.73 -4.11
N GLY A 427 -5.54 17.01 -5.15
CA GLY A 427 -5.09 15.65 -5.48
C GLY A 427 -4.04 15.61 -6.59
N THR A 428 -3.86 16.68 -7.34
CA THR A 428 -2.80 16.84 -8.34
C THR A 428 -2.43 18.32 -8.50
N SER A 429 -1.52 18.66 -9.42
CA SER A 429 -1.29 20.04 -9.90
C SER A 429 -1.59 20.18 -11.40
N LEU A 430 -2.12 19.12 -12.02
CA LEU A 430 -2.44 19.09 -13.44
C LEU A 430 -3.68 19.94 -13.75
N ASP A 431 -3.69 20.41 -15.00
CA ASP A 431 -4.87 20.97 -15.65
C ASP A 431 -5.73 19.79 -16.17
N THR A 432 -6.79 19.45 -15.44
CA THR A 432 -7.54 18.19 -15.55
C THR A 432 -8.95 18.39 -16.05
N GLN A 433 -9.46 17.38 -16.74
CA GLN A 433 -10.87 17.25 -17.11
C GLN A 433 -11.44 15.97 -16.50
N LEU A 434 -12.60 16.07 -15.84
CA LEU A 434 -13.35 14.92 -15.35
C LEU A 434 -14.63 14.76 -16.17
N PHE A 435 -14.97 13.51 -16.48
CA PHE A 435 -16.19 13.14 -17.20
C PHE A 435 -16.88 11.98 -16.51
N LEU A 436 -18.21 11.99 -16.54
CA LEU A 436 -19.02 10.86 -16.09
C LEU A 436 -19.91 10.37 -17.23
N PHE A 437 -19.86 9.07 -17.51
CA PHE A 437 -20.69 8.41 -18.51
C PHE A 437 -21.55 7.30 -17.87
N ARG A 438 -22.68 7.02 -18.50
CA ARG A 438 -23.51 5.85 -18.20
C ARG A 438 -22.87 4.58 -18.77
N LEU A 439 -23.36 3.42 -18.32
CA LEU A 439 -22.93 2.13 -18.87
C LEU A 439 -23.22 1.93 -20.36
N ASP A 440 -24.14 2.70 -20.95
CA ASP A 440 -24.40 2.71 -22.40
C ASP A 440 -23.45 3.67 -23.17
N GLY A 441 -22.46 4.27 -22.50
CA GLY A 441 -21.47 5.18 -23.08
C GLY A 441 -21.94 6.62 -23.23
N ARG A 442 -23.18 6.96 -22.87
CA ARG A 442 -23.69 8.34 -22.96
C ARG A 442 -23.20 9.21 -21.81
N GLY A 443 -22.89 10.46 -22.10
CA GLY A 443 -22.45 11.43 -21.10
C GLY A 443 -23.52 11.74 -20.03
N VAL A 444 -23.06 12.02 -18.81
CA VAL A 444 -23.88 12.47 -17.66
C VAL A 444 -23.48 13.87 -17.26
N THR A 445 -22.18 14.08 -17.00
CA THR A 445 -21.65 15.38 -16.59
C THR A 445 -20.15 15.49 -16.83
N PHE A 446 -19.68 16.72 -16.88
CA PHE A 446 -18.31 17.12 -17.16
C PHE A 446 -17.95 18.35 -16.33
N ASN A 447 -16.69 18.44 -15.93
CA ASN A 447 -16.07 19.68 -15.49
C ASN A 447 -14.60 19.72 -15.92
N ASP A 448 -14.11 20.92 -16.27
CA ASP A 448 -12.71 21.23 -16.59
C ASP A 448 -12.10 22.00 -15.42
N ASP A 449 -12.60 23.23 -15.20
CA ASP A 449 -12.07 24.14 -14.20
C ASP A 449 -13.07 24.28 -13.05
N SER A 450 -12.68 23.84 -11.84
CA SER A 450 -13.40 24.12 -10.59
C SER A 450 -12.59 25.07 -9.71
N THR A 451 -11.31 24.74 -9.44
CA THR A 451 -10.38 25.61 -8.71
C THR A 451 -9.02 25.56 -9.38
N GLY A 452 -8.57 26.70 -9.94
CA GLY A 452 -7.42 26.68 -10.85
C GLY A 452 -7.76 25.86 -12.10
N GLY A 453 -6.82 25.04 -12.57
CA GLY A 453 -7.02 24.10 -13.68
C GLY A 453 -7.59 22.73 -13.25
N GLN A 454 -8.10 22.60 -12.03
CA GLN A 454 -8.49 21.28 -11.49
C GLN A 454 -10.00 21.11 -11.50
N SER A 455 -10.47 19.94 -11.89
CA SER A 455 -11.90 19.64 -12.04
C SER A 455 -12.57 19.01 -10.81
N THR A 456 -13.89 19.24 -10.71
CA THR A 456 -14.79 18.65 -9.73
C THR A 456 -16.16 18.35 -10.36
N ILE A 457 -16.62 17.10 -10.21
CA ILE A 457 -17.98 16.67 -10.55
C ILE A 457 -18.74 16.36 -9.26
N THR A 458 -20.03 16.70 -9.21
CA THR A 458 -20.91 16.47 -8.07
C THR A 458 -22.13 15.63 -8.44
N ALA A 459 -23.04 15.43 -7.48
CA ALA A 459 -24.33 14.78 -7.72
C ALA A 459 -25.32 15.63 -8.55
N GLN A 460 -24.94 16.82 -9.02
CA GLN A 460 -25.87 17.78 -9.62
C GLN A 460 -26.66 17.22 -10.82
N PHE A 461 -26.01 16.41 -11.67
CA PHE A 461 -26.61 15.84 -12.88
C PHE A 461 -26.79 14.32 -12.81
N LEU A 462 -26.56 13.73 -11.63
CA LEU A 462 -26.76 12.31 -11.39
C LEU A 462 -28.25 12.01 -11.20
N PRO A 463 -28.82 10.99 -11.86
CA PRO A 463 -30.16 10.52 -11.53
C PRO A 463 -30.18 9.96 -10.10
N THR A 464 -31.32 10.06 -9.41
CA THR A 464 -31.51 9.70 -7.99
C THR A 464 -31.43 8.19 -7.68
N LEU A 465 -30.80 7.40 -8.54
CA LEU A 465 -30.64 5.96 -8.37
C LEU A 465 -29.46 5.68 -7.44
N GLN A 466 -29.75 5.10 -6.27
CA GLN A 466 -28.72 4.58 -5.37
C GLN A 466 -28.03 3.36 -6.01
N HIS A 467 -26.71 3.27 -5.89
CA HIS A 467 -25.85 2.19 -6.42
C HIS A 467 -25.79 2.08 -7.95
N ALA A 468 -26.20 3.12 -8.68
CA ALA A 468 -25.98 3.15 -10.13
C ALA A 468 -24.47 3.15 -10.46
N GLN A 469 -24.09 2.38 -11.47
CA GLN A 469 -22.73 2.32 -11.98
C GLN A 469 -22.53 3.32 -13.10
N TYR A 470 -21.32 3.88 -13.15
CA TYR A 470 -20.89 4.88 -14.13
C TYR A 470 -19.45 4.62 -14.54
N TYR A 471 -19.07 5.19 -15.68
CA TYR A 471 -17.68 5.35 -16.04
C TYR A 471 -17.23 6.76 -15.66
N LEU A 472 -16.27 6.85 -14.75
CA LEU A 472 -15.57 8.08 -14.39
C LEU A 472 -14.29 8.14 -15.21
N ALA A 473 -14.17 9.10 -16.11
CA ALA A 473 -12.95 9.32 -16.88
C ALA A 473 -12.22 10.57 -16.41
N ILE A 474 -10.90 10.53 -16.46
CA ILE A 474 -10.01 11.67 -16.25
C ILE A 474 -9.10 11.84 -17.46
N ALA A 475 -8.91 13.08 -17.88
CA ALA A 475 -8.01 13.43 -18.96
C ALA A 475 -7.29 14.75 -18.64
N HIS A 476 -6.29 15.08 -19.44
CA HIS A 476 -5.74 16.43 -19.47
C HIS A 476 -6.70 17.39 -20.17
N LYS A 477 -6.58 18.68 -19.81
CA LYS A 477 -7.24 19.76 -20.55
C LYS A 477 -7.04 19.66 -22.06
N GLY A 478 -8.16 19.80 -22.77
CA GLY A 478 -8.21 19.85 -24.23
C GLY A 478 -8.49 18.51 -24.88
N ILE A 479 -8.50 17.42 -24.11
CA ILE A 479 -8.92 16.10 -24.60
C ILE A 479 -10.44 16.04 -24.61
N ARG A 480 -11.04 15.81 -25.78
CA ARG A 480 -12.50 15.94 -25.97
C ARG A 480 -13.17 14.62 -26.32
N PRO A 481 -14.21 14.19 -25.58
CA PRO A 481 -14.97 13.01 -25.96
C PRO A 481 -15.87 13.29 -27.17
N LEU A 482 -15.77 12.42 -28.17
CA LEU A 482 -16.52 12.47 -29.42
C LEU A 482 -17.50 11.30 -29.50
N ALA A 483 -18.74 11.63 -29.86
CA ALA A 483 -19.69 10.68 -30.40
C ALA A 483 -19.65 10.69 -31.94
N SER A 484 -20.39 9.80 -32.59
CA SER A 484 -20.50 9.73 -34.06
C SER A 484 -21.04 11.01 -34.70
N SER A 485 -21.84 11.78 -33.96
CA SER A 485 -22.46 13.04 -34.39
C SER A 485 -21.64 14.29 -34.00
N GLY A 486 -20.50 14.13 -33.31
CA GLY A 486 -19.59 15.21 -32.93
C GLY A 486 -19.25 15.22 -31.43
N PRO A 487 -18.70 16.33 -30.91
CA PRO A 487 -18.34 16.46 -29.49
C PRO A 487 -19.54 16.24 -28.56
N ILE A 488 -19.35 15.49 -27.47
CA ILE A 488 -20.40 15.26 -26.46
C ILE A 488 -20.64 16.52 -25.62
N TRP A 489 -19.58 17.26 -25.30
CA TRP A 489 -19.63 18.57 -24.64
C TRP A 489 -18.96 19.65 -25.50
N LEU A 490 -19.44 20.88 -25.37
CA LEU A 490 -18.75 22.09 -25.85
C LEU A 490 -17.64 22.49 -24.87
N GLU A 491 -16.57 23.13 -25.38
CA GLU A 491 -15.43 23.58 -24.55
C GLU A 491 -15.84 24.62 -23.50
N GLU A 492 -16.69 25.57 -23.87
CA GLU A 492 -17.05 26.69 -23.00
C GLU A 492 -18.52 26.64 -22.55
N PRO A 493 -18.81 27.05 -21.30
CA PRO A 493 -17.87 27.54 -20.29
C PRO A 493 -17.10 26.40 -19.58
N ALA A 494 -15.77 26.52 -19.46
CA ALA A 494 -14.92 25.53 -18.78
C ALA A 494 -15.10 25.52 -17.24
N THR A 495 -15.49 26.66 -16.65
CA THR A 495 -15.51 26.87 -15.19
C THR A 495 -16.77 26.38 -14.47
N VAL A 496 -17.55 25.51 -15.11
CA VAL A 496 -18.87 25.09 -14.62
C VAL A 496 -19.04 23.59 -14.84
N GLU A 497 -19.60 22.88 -13.86
CA GLU A 497 -20.07 21.51 -14.04
C GLU A 497 -21.31 21.51 -14.93
N ARG A 498 -21.32 20.73 -16.02
CA ARG A 498 -22.38 20.78 -17.05
C ARG A 498 -22.84 19.40 -17.51
N PRO A 499 -24.10 19.25 -17.94
CA PRO A 499 -24.55 18.07 -18.66
C PRO A 499 -24.05 18.14 -20.13
N PRO A 500 -24.12 17.03 -20.90
CA PRO A 500 -23.80 17.05 -22.32
C PRO A 500 -24.57 18.13 -23.09
N ASP A 501 -23.87 18.94 -23.88
CA ASP A 501 -24.42 20.08 -24.62
C ASP A 501 -23.83 20.27 -26.03
N GLY A 502 -22.98 19.34 -26.47
CA GLY A 502 -22.45 19.32 -27.84
C GLY A 502 -23.37 18.59 -28.83
N PRO A 503 -23.03 18.60 -30.14
CA PRO A 503 -23.76 17.86 -31.16
C PRO A 503 -23.91 16.35 -30.87
N GLY A 504 -22.96 15.79 -30.12
CA GLY A 504 -22.91 14.38 -29.69
C GLY A 504 -23.65 14.08 -28.38
N ALA A 505 -24.36 15.04 -27.78
CA ALA A 505 -24.89 14.91 -26.42
C ALA A 505 -25.81 13.69 -26.19
N SER A 506 -26.52 13.23 -27.22
CA SER A 506 -27.46 12.09 -27.13
C SER A 506 -26.83 10.72 -27.39
N ASP A 507 -25.59 10.71 -27.88
CA ASP A 507 -24.95 9.53 -28.46
C ASP A 507 -23.82 9.01 -27.55
N PRO A 508 -23.48 7.72 -27.64
CA PRO A 508 -22.40 7.16 -26.84
C PRO A 508 -21.03 7.67 -27.29
N LEU A 509 -20.08 7.67 -26.35
CA LEU A 509 -18.66 7.88 -26.62
C LEU A 509 -18.15 6.87 -27.65
N VAL A 510 -17.42 7.37 -28.65
CA VAL A 510 -16.79 6.58 -29.72
C VAL A 510 -15.28 6.78 -29.75
N SER A 511 -14.79 7.99 -29.47
CA SER A 511 -13.36 8.31 -29.53
C SER A 511 -13.05 9.59 -28.76
N TRP A 512 -11.77 9.90 -28.62
CA TRP A 512 -11.28 11.15 -28.05
C TRP A 512 -10.54 11.96 -29.11
N LEU A 513 -10.73 13.28 -29.09
CA LEU A 513 -9.81 14.18 -29.77
C LEU A 513 -8.68 14.52 -28.81
N SER A 514 -7.47 14.05 -29.14
CA SER A 514 -6.28 14.29 -28.33
C SER A 514 -5.75 15.72 -28.44
N ALA A 515 -5.03 16.13 -27.40
CA ALA A 515 -4.25 17.36 -27.32
C ALA A 515 -2.89 16.98 -26.72
N PRO A 516 -1.76 17.54 -27.20
CA PRO A 516 -0.43 17.11 -26.78
C PRO A 516 -0.23 17.34 -25.28
N THR A 517 0.04 16.26 -24.56
CA THR A 517 0.22 16.28 -23.10
C THR A 517 1.56 15.68 -22.68
N VAL A 518 1.85 15.81 -21.39
CA VAL A 518 3.05 15.26 -20.74
C VAL A 518 2.61 14.32 -19.63
N GLU A 519 3.33 13.21 -19.52
CA GLU A 519 3.12 12.18 -18.50
C GLU A 519 3.10 12.77 -17.08
N ASN A 520 2.03 12.55 -16.33
CA ASN A 520 1.92 13.04 -14.95
C ASN A 520 0.92 12.23 -14.11
N ARG A 521 1.13 12.27 -12.78
CA ARG A 521 0.31 11.54 -11.80
C ARG A 521 -0.88 12.35 -11.29
N TYR A 522 -1.95 11.66 -10.93
CA TYR A 522 -3.12 12.29 -10.31
C TYR A 522 -3.70 11.47 -9.16
N LYS A 523 -4.50 12.17 -8.34
CA LYS A 523 -5.42 11.57 -7.37
C LYS A 523 -6.78 12.23 -7.54
N ILE A 524 -7.80 11.42 -7.85
CA ILE A 524 -9.20 11.82 -7.73
C ILE A 524 -9.62 11.51 -6.30
N GLN A 525 -10.10 12.49 -5.56
CA GLN A 525 -10.71 12.32 -4.24
C GLN A 525 -12.21 12.14 -4.43
N LEU A 526 -12.80 11.14 -3.76
CA LEU A 526 -14.21 10.81 -3.89
C LEU A 526 -14.94 10.83 -2.56
N THR A 527 -16.18 11.30 -2.58
CA THR A 527 -17.19 11.02 -1.55
C THR A 527 -18.40 10.38 -2.21
N GLY A 528 -19.08 9.49 -1.50
CA GLY A 528 -20.29 8.85 -2.02
C GLY A 528 -20.07 7.85 -3.17
N ALA A 529 -18.83 7.44 -3.42
CA ALA A 529 -18.49 6.35 -4.33
C ALA A 529 -18.27 5.04 -3.55
N CYS A 530 -18.69 3.93 -4.13
CA CYS A 530 -18.41 2.59 -3.63
C CYS A 530 -17.77 1.74 -4.71
N PHE A 531 -17.03 0.75 -4.27
CA PHE A 531 -16.47 -0.23 -5.18
C PHE A 531 -17.61 -0.87 -5.98
N VAL A 532 -17.35 -1.14 -7.26
CA VAL A 532 -18.25 -2.00 -8.04
C VAL A 532 -18.20 -3.35 -7.36
N ALA A 533 -19.32 -3.74 -6.75
CA ALA A 533 -19.47 -5.07 -6.19
C ALA A 533 -19.17 -6.07 -7.30
N GLY A 534 -18.02 -6.72 -7.24
CA GLY A 534 -17.91 -8.06 -7.81
C GLY A 534 -19.04 -8.84 -7.14
N GLY A 535 -19.91 -9.47 -7.92
CA GLY A 535 -21.14 -10.10 -7.40
C GLY A 535 -20.86 -10.83 -6.08
N CYS A 536 -21.75 -10.71 -5.09
CA CYS A 536 -21.48 -11.20 -3.74
C CYS A 536 -21.03 -12.66 -3.81
N TYR A 537 -19.72 -12.88 -3.66
CA TYR A 537 -19.15 -14.19 -3.88
C TYR A 537 -19.80 -15.21 -2.96
N ALA A 538 -20.14 -14.80 -1.73
CA ALA A 538 -20.82 -15.63 -0.76
C ALA A 538 -22.29 -15.95 -1.10
N ASN A 539 -22.95 -15.22 -2.02
CA ASN A 539 -24.31 -15.47 -2.50
C ASN A 539 -24.30 -16.54 -3.61
N CYS A 540 -23.96 -17.76 -3.23
CA CYS A 540 -23.80 -18.89 -4.15
C CYS A 540 -25.10 -19.26 -4.86
N ASP A 541 -26.22 -19.21 -4.14
CA ASP A 541 -27.51 -19.68 -4.65
C ASP A 541 -28.31 -18.57 -5.34
N GLN A 542 -27.74 -17.36 -5.41
CA GLN A 542 -28.34 -16.16 -5.98
C GLN A 542 -29.66 -15.76 -5.29
N SER A 543 -29.74 -16.03 -3.99
CA SER A 543 -30.80 -15.53 -3.13
C SER A 543 -31.02 -14.03 -3.34
N SER A 544 -32.29 -13.63 -3.42
CA SER A 544 -32.71 -12.23 -3.60
C SER A 544 -33.47 -11.68 -2.37
N GLY A 545 -33.51 -12.45 -1.28
CA GLY A 545 -34.20 -12.10 -0.04
C GLY A 545 -33.39 -11.19 0.87
N ASN A 546 -33.97 -10.81 2.02
CA ASN A 546 -33.26 -10.14 3.12
C ASN A 546 -33.41 -11.00 4.39
N PRO A 547 -32.32 -11.55 4.97
CA PRO A 547 -30.91 -11.36 4.59
C PRO A 547 -30.56 -11.96 3.22
N LEU A 548 -29.61 -11.32 2.53
CA LEU A 548 -29.15 -11.73 1.19
C LEU A 548 -28.40 -13.06 1.22
N LEU A 549 -27.67 -13.32 2.32
CA LEU A 549 -27.02 -14.61 2.58
C LEU A 549 -27.89 -15.46 3.50
N THR A 550 -28.10 -16.70 3.11
CA THR A 550 -28.86 -17.70 3.85
C THR A 550 -28.04 -18.99 4.02
N ALA A 551 -28.52 -19.92 4.85
CA ALA A 551 -27.88 -21.24 4.96
C ALA A 551 -27.82 -22.00 3.62
N ASN A 552 -28.67 -21.65 2.64
CA ASN A 552 -28.65 -22.27 1.32
C ASN A 552 -27.43 -21.86 0.49
N ASP A 553 -26.86 -20.68 0.71
CA ASP A 553 -25.61 -20.25 0.07
C ASP A 553 -24.42 -21.09 0.54
N PHE A 554 -24.35 -21.35 1.84
CA PHE A 554 -23.35 -22.23 2.43
C PHE A 554 -23.49 -23.67 1.88
N GLN A 555 -24.73 -24.16 1.80
CA GLN A 555 -25.03 -25.47 1.22
C GLN A 555 -24.68 -25.54 -0.27
N CYS A 556 -24.97 -24.48 -1.03
CA CYS A 556 -24.61 -24.34 -2.43
C CYS A 556 -23.10 -24.38 -2.62
N PHE A 557 -22.33 -23.66 -1.80
CA PHE A 557 -20.88 -23.67 -1.86
C PHE A 557 -20.30 -25.06 -1.57
N ILE A 558 -20.79 -25.77 -0.54
CA ILE A 558 -20.34 -27.14 -0.25
C ILE A 558 -20.58 -28.07 -1.44
N LEU A 559 -21.73 -27.96 -2.11
CA LEU A 559 -22.04 -28.77 -3.29
C LEU A 559 -21.10 -28.46 -4.46
N ARG A 560 -20.87 -27.17 -4.74
CA ARG A 560 -19.94 -26.71 -5.78
C ARG A 560 -18.50 -27.16 -5.48
N TYR A 561 -18.07 -27.04 -4.23
CA TYR A 561 -16.74 -27.46 -3.76
C TYR A 561 -16.54 -28.97 -3.90
N ALA A 562 -17.53 -29.77 -3.49
CA ALA A 562 -17.47 -31.24 -3.62
C ALA A 562 -17.49 -31.72 -5.08
N MET A 563 -18.07 -30.92 -5.98
CA MET A 563 -18.15 -31.22 -7.41
C MET A 563 -16.94 -30.73 -8.22
N GLY A 564 -15.97 -30.06 -7.60
CA GLY A 564 -14.83 -29.48 -8.31
C GLY A 564 -15.19 -28.29 -9.19
N ASP A 565 -16.29 -27.60 -8.87
CA ASP A 565 -16.79 -26.46 -9.66
C ASP A 565 -15.87 -25.24 -9.51
N THR A 566 -15.53 -24.61 -10.63
CA THR A 566 -14.67 -23.41 -10.66
C THR A 566 -15.24 -22.23 -9.87
N TYR A 567 -16.56 -22.19 -9.65
CA TYR A 567 -17.17 -21.20 -8.77
C TYR A 567 -16.63 -21.30 -7.33
N ALA A 568 -16.33 -22.50 -6.83
CA ALA A 568 -15.87 -22.70 -5.45
C ALA A 568 -14.40 -22.29 -5.23
N ASN A 569 -13.71 -21.84 -6.29
CA ASN A 569 -12.33 -21.36 -6.25
C ASN A 569 -12.25 -19.93 -5.70
N CYS A 570 -12.59 -19.76 -4.43
CA CYS A 570 -12.68 -18.48 -3.76
C CYS A 570 -11.34 -17.74 -3.77
N ASP A 571 -10.24 -18.47 -3.59
CA ASP A 571 -8.92 -17.89 -3.41
C ASP A 571 -8.13 -17.76 -4.72
N GLY A 572 -8.77 -18.13 -5.85
CA GLY A 572 -8.20 -18.06 -7.19
C GLY A 572 -7.04 -19.02 -7.41
N SER A 573 -7.00 -20.16 -6.73
CA SER A 573 -6.01 -21.22 -6.91
C SER A 573 -6.04 -21.77 -8.35
N TYR A 574 -4.89 -21.74 -9.01
CA TYR A 574 -4.68 -22.43 -10.29
C TYR A 574 -3.74 -23.62 -10.05
N GLY A 575 -4.19 -24.83 -10.38
CA GLY A 575 -3.47 -26.08 -10.11
C GLY A 575 -4.40 -27.29 -10.17
N THR A 576 -3.86 -28.49 -9.97
CA THR A 576 -4.64 -29.73 -9.85
C THR A 576 -4.40 -30.35 -8.47
N PRO A 577 -5.40 -30.40 -7.57
CA PRO A 577 -6.77 -29.88 -7.75
C PRO A 577 -6.83 -28.34 -7.70
N ALA A 578 -7.76 -27.77 -8.46
CA ALA A 578 -8.00 -26.32 -8.49
C ALA A 578 -8.70 -25.81 -7.22
N LEU A 579 -9.33 -26.71 -6.46
CA LEU A 579 -9.96 -26.44 -5.18
C LEU A 579 -9.13 -27.03 -4.04
N THR A 580 -8.79 -26.20 -3.06
CA THR A 580 -7.98 -26.52 -1.89
C THR A 580 -8.72 -26.16 -0.60
N PRO A 581 -8.27 -26.63 0.58
CA PRO A 581 -8.87 -26.20 1.85
C PRO A 581 -8.87 -24.68 2.07
N ASN A 582 -7.98 -23.93 1.40
CA ASN A 582 -7.93 -22.46 1.48
C ASN A 582 -9.14 -21.80 0.81
N ASP A 583 -9.74 -22.43 -0.20
CA ASP A 583 -10.98 -21.95 -0.81
C ASP A 583 -12.16 -22.00 0.16
N PHE A 584 -12.20 -23.06 0.97
CA PHE A 584 -13.20 -23.20 2.03
C PHE A 584 -13.04 -22.11 3.10
N GLN A 585 -11.80 -21.85 3.52
CA GLN A 585 -11.51 -20.78 4.48
C GLN A 585 -11.80 -19.39 3.90
N CYS A 586 -11.48 -19.16 2.62
CA CYS A 586 -11.80 -17.93 1.91
C CYS A 586 -13.31 -17.71 1.83
N PHE A 587 -14.08 -18.75 1.47
CA PHE A 587 -15.53 -18.65 1.43
C PHE A 587 -16.13 -18.37 2.80
N LEU A 588 -15.66 -19.04 3.86
CA LEU A 588 -16.09 -18.76 5.24
C LEU A 588 -15.86 -17.29 5.61
N ASN A 589 -14.69 -16.73 5.28
CA ASN A 589 -14.39 -15.33 5.55
C ASN A 589 -15.34 -14.38 4.81
N LYS A 590 -15.64 -14.67 3.53
CA LYS A 590 -16.59 -13.89 2.70
C LYS A 590 -18.04 -14.05 3.16
N TYR A 591 -18.44 -15.24 3.62
CA TYR A 591 -19.77 -15.53 4.12
C TYR A 591 -20.01 -14.86 5.48
N MET A 592 -19.02 -14.90 6.38
CA MET A 592 -19.06 -14.21 7.67
C MET A 592 -19.02 -12.69 7.54
N SER A 593 -18.34 -12.14 6.53
CA SER A 593 -18.35 -10.70 6.27
C SER A 593 -19.69 -10.20 5.73
N GLY A 594 -20.56 -11.10 5.23
CA GLY A 594 -21.75 -10.71 4.50
C GLY A 594 -21.43 -10.22 3.09
N CYS A 595 -22.49 -9.89 2.34
CA CYS A 595 -22.37 -9.15 1.07
C CYS A 595 -22.16 -7.67 1.38
N GLN A 596 -20.89 -7.27 1.62
CA GLN A 596 -20.48 -5.88 1.83
C GLN A 596 -19.78 -5.32 0.59
#